data_AF-A0A6H0KPN2-F1
#
_entry.id   AF-A0A6H0KPN2-F1
#
_cell.length_a   1.000
_cell.length_b   1.000
_cell.length_c   1.000
_cell.angle_alpha   90.00
_cell.angle_beta   90.00
_cell.angle_gamma   90.00
#
_symmetry.space_group_name_H-M   'P 1'
#
loop_
_entity.id
_entity.type
_entity.pdbx_description
1 polymer ?
#
loop_
_entity_poly.entity_id
_entity_poly.type
_entity_poly.pdbx_seq_one_letter_code
_entity_poly.pdbx_strand_id
1 'polypeptide(L)'
;MVRELESHTPATIEYLGDPKQYISVVLAAIDHGRLTYDGVANCEQTFRSLANVIDVISPKNGKALSVETLVSYEKKERSGEFKDYSEGDFE
;
A
#
# COMPACT_ATOMS: atom_id res chain seq x y z
N MET A 1 -39.78 9.91 7.04
CA MET A 1 -38.62 9.55 7.89
C MET A 1 -37.56 9.00 6.96
N VAL A 2 -36.59 9.81 6.56
CA VAL A 2 -35.45 9.35 5.75
C VAL A 2 -34.49 8.64 6.71
N ARG A 3 -34.19 7.37 6.43
CA ARG A 3 -33.17 6.64 7.19
C ARG A 3 -31.83 7.21 6.77
N GLU A 4 -31.11 7.79 7.73
CA GLU A 4 -29.73 8.19 7.51
C GLU A 4 -28.93 6.93 7.14
N LEU A 5 -28.35 6.94 5.95
CA LEU A 5 -27.42 5.90 5.52
C LEU A 5 -26.15 6.13 6.34
N GLU A 6 -26.03 5.44 7.47
CA GLU A 6 -24.80 5.41 8.25
C GLU A 6 -23.66 5.11 7.28
N SER A 7 -22.75 6.07 7.08
CA SER A 7 -21.57 5.90 6.24
C SER A 7 -20.68 4.88 6.93
N HIS A 8 -20.94 3.60 6.68
CA HIS A 8 -20.04 2.53 7.04
C HIS A 8 -18.86 2.69 6.10
N THR A 9 -17.87 3.48 6.52
CA THR A 9 -16.53 3.37 5.96
C THR A 9 -16.21 1.87 6.04
N PRO A 10 -15.99 1.18 4.92
CA PRO A 10 -15.70 -0.24 4.95
C PRO A 10 -14.54 -0.45 5.93
N ALA A 11 -14.62 -1.48 6.77
CA ALA A 11 -13.52 -1.82 7.66
C ALA A 11 -12.25 -2.00 6.80
N THR A 12 -11.27 -1.12 6.98
CA THR A 12 -9.98 -1.23 6.30
C THR A 12 -9.25 -2.46 6.83
N ILE A 13 -8.59 -3.19 5.94
CA ILE A 13 -7.75 -4.31 6.34
C ILE A 13 -6.43 -3.73 6.86
N GLU A 14 -6.06 -4.04 8.10
CA GLU A 14 -4.77 -3.61 8.64
C GLU A 14 -3.68 -4.63 8.26
N TYR A 15 -2.62 -4.15 7.60
CA TYR A 15 -1.40 -4.91 7.41
C TYR A 15 -0.37 -4.47 8.46
N LEU A 16 -0.06 -5.38 9.38
CA LEU A 16 0.86 -5.16 10.51
C LEU A 16 2.29 -5.68 10.25
N GLY A 17 2.55 -6.19 9.04
CA GLY A 17 3.85 -6.72 8.65
C GLY A 17 4.83 -5.64 8.23
N ASP A 18 5.99 -6.06 7.73
CA ASP A 18 6.98 -5.15 7.17
C ASP A 18 6.42 -4.45 5.91
N PRO A 19 6.40 -3.10 5.86
CA PRO A 19 5.89 -2.36 4.71
C PRO A 19 6.65 -2.66 3.41
N LYS A 20 7.94 -3.02 3.48
CA LYS A 20 8.74 -3.34 2.28
C LYS A 20 8.26 -4.64 1.64
N GLN A 21 7.96 -5.62 2.46
CA GLN A 21 7.39 -6.89 2.02
C GLN A 21 6.00 -6.69 1.39
N TYR A 22 5.18 -5.80 1.93
CA TYR A 22 3.90 -5.43 1.31
C TYR A 22 4.11 -4.88 -0.11
N ILE A 23 5.01 -3.91 -0.27
CA ILE A 23 5.33 -3.31 -1.57
C ILE A 23 5.85 -4.37 -2.55
N SER A 24 6.78 -5.22 -2.11
CA SER A 24 7.40 -6.26 -2.94
C SER A 24 6.39 -7.29 -3.44
N VAL A 25 5.46 -7.73 -2.57
CA VAL A 25 4.42 -8.70 -2.95
C VAL A 25 3.44 -8.10 -3.96
N VAL A 26 3.02 -6.86 -3.75
CA VAL A 26 2.13 -6.16 -4.69
C VAL A 26 2.81 -5.98 -6.05
N LEU A 27 4.07 -5.54 -6.07
CA LEU A 27 4.84 -5.41 -7.30
C LEU A 27 4.98 -6.74 -8.04
N ALA A 28 5.37 -7.81 -7.35
CA ALA A 28 5.45 -9.15 -7.96
C ALA A 28 4.10 -9.59 -8.54
N ALA A 29 2.98 -9.31 -7.87
CA ALA A 29 1.65 -9.61 -8.40
C ALA A 29 1.34 -8.83 -9.69
N ILE A 30 1.79 -7.57 -9.79
CA ILE A 30 1.64 -6.74 -10.98
C ILE A 30 2.52 -7.25 -12.12
N ASP A 31 3.81 -7.52 -11.86
CA ASP A 31 4.77 -8.02 -12.85
C ASP A 31 4.35 -9.38 -13.42
N HIS A 32 3.71 -10.22 -12.61
CA HIS A 32 3.14 -11.50 -13.06
C HIS A 32 1.75 -11.38 -13.69
N GLY A 33 1.19 -10.18 -13.85
CA GLY A 33 -0.14 -9.95 -14.43
C GLY A 33 -1.30 -10.50 -13.58
N ARG A 34 -1.06 -10.77 -12.29
CA ARG A 34 -2.06 -11.27 -11.34
C ARG A 34 -2.84 -10.14 -10.67
N LEU A 35 -2.30 -8.93 -10.69
CA LEU A 35 -2.92 -7.72 -10.19
C LEU A 35 -2.75 -6.61 -11.22
N THR A 36 -3.86 -6.01 -11.64
CA THR A 36 -3.87 -4.92 -12.64
C THR A 36 -4.84 -3.85 -12.22
N TYR A 37 -4.53 -2.60 -12.55
CA TYR A 37 -5.47 -1.49 -12.47
C TYR A 37 -6.13 -1.30 -13.84
N ASP A 38 -7.45 -1.48 -13.93
CA ASP A 38 -8.20 -1.38 -15.19
C ASP A 38 -7.61 -2.21 -16.35
N GLY A 39 -7.07 -3.39 -16.04
CA GLY A 39 -6.44 -4.29 -17.02
C GLY A 39 -5.03 -3.89 -17.44
N VAL A 40 -4.43 -2.87 -16.82
CA VAL A 40 -3.07 -2.39 -17.10
C VAL A 40 -2.16 -2.58 -15.89
N ALA A 41 -0.89 -2.89 -16.15
CA ALA A 41 0.17 -2.91 -15.14
C ALA A 41 0.56 -1.48 -14.74
N ASN A 42 -0.28 -0.81 -13.95
CA ASN A 42 -0.04 0.54 -13.43
C ASN A 42 0.18 0.50 -11.92
N CYS A 43 1.45 0.50 -11.51
CA CYS A 43 1.83 0.38 -10.10
C CYS A 43 1.28 1.53 -9.24
N GLU A 44 1.46 2.78 -9.66
CA GLU A 44 1.02 3.93 -8.87
C GLU A 44 -0.49 3.90 -8.63
N GLN A 45 -1.29 3.66 -9.67
CA GLN A 45 -2.75 3.59 -9.51
C GLN A 45 -3.20 2.37 -8.70
N THR A 46 -2.47 1.25 -8.81
CA THR A 46 -2.73 0.07 -7.99
C THR A 46 -2.50 0.37 -6.51
N PHE A 47 -1.38 0.98 -6.12
CA PHE A 47 -1.11 1.34 -4.73
C PHE A 47 -2.08 2.39 -4.18
N ARG A 48 -2.42 3.42 -4.98
CA ARG A 48 -3.45 4.41 -4.60
C ARG A 48 -4.80 3.75 -4.35
N SER A 49 -5.19 2.78 -5.17
CA SER A 49 -6.44 2.05 -5.01
C SER A 49 -6.43 1.13 -3.79
N LEU A 50 -5.32 0.41 -3.56
CA LEU A 50 -5.17 -0.47 -2.41
C LEU A 50 -5.18 0.30 -1.08
N ALA A 51 -4.64 1.52 -1.05
CA ALA A 51 -4.63 2.33 0.17
C ALA A 51 -6.03 2.79 0.64
N ASN A 52 -7.07 2.66 -0.21
CA ASN A 52 -8.46 2.89 0.22
C ASN A 52 -9.06 1.69 0.98
N VAL A 53 -8.40 0.53 0.94
CA VAL A 53 -8.93 -0.73 1.49
C VAL A 53 -7.94 -1.44 2.42
N ILE A 54 -6.66 -1.10 2.36
CA ILE A 54 -5.59 -1.65 3.21
C ILE A 54 -4.83 -0.52 3.88
N ASP A 55 -4.88 -0.49 5.21
CA ASP A 55 -4.04 0.36 6.04
C ASP A 55 -2.73 -0.38 6.34
N VAL A 56 -1.63 0.06 5.72
CA VAL A 56 -0.29 -0.46 6.01
C VAL A 56 0.24 0.24 7.25
N ILE A 57 0.29 -0.47 8.37
CA ILE A 57 0.64 0.13 9.66
C ILE A 57 2.16 0.18 9.83
N SER A 58 2.69 1.36 10.11
CA SER A 58 4.11 1.53 10.39
C SER A 58 4.49 0.81 11.69
N PRO A 59 5.48 -0.11 11.65
CA PRO A 59 5.91 -0.83 12.85
C PRO A 59 6.56 0.09 13.88
N LYS A 60 6.98 1.31 13.51
CA LYS A 60 7.58 2.26 14.44
C LYS A 60 6.60 3.00 15.31
N ASN A 61 5.53 3.49 14.71
CA ASN A 61 4.65 4.48 15.33
C ASN A 61 3.19 4.00 15.43
N GLY A 62 2.86 2.83 14.87
CA GLY A 62 1.53 2.25 14.91
C GLY A 62 0.48 3.01 14.07
N LYS A 63 0.91 3.92 13.19
CA LYS A 63 0.02 4.69 12.31
C LYS A 63 0.03 4.12 10.90
N ALA A 64 -1.09 4.25 10.20
CA ALA A 64 -1.17 3.94 8.78
C ALA A 64 -0.23 4.84 7.98
N LEU A 65 0.54 4.24 7.06
CA LEU A 65 1.37 4.95 6.12
C LEU A 65 0.50 5.72 5.12
N SER A 66 0.96 6.91 4.74
CA SER A 66 0.28 7.70 3.73
C SER A 66 0.35 7.03 2.35
N VAL A 67 -0.62 7.32 1.48
CA VAL A 67 -0.61 6.87 0.08
C VAL A 67 0.68 7.31 -0.62
N GLU A 68 1.15 8.53 -0.33
CA GLU A 68 2.38 9.07 -0.91
C GLU A 68 3.62 8.30 -0.45
N THR A 69 3.65 7.87 0.81
CA THR A 69 4.71 7.01 1.35
C THR A 69 4.73 5.67 0.61
N LEU A 70 3.58 5.04 0.40
CA LEU A 70 3.47 3.76 -0.32
C LEU A 70 3.91 3.89 -1.79
N VAL A 71 3.51 4.96 -2.48
CA VAL A 71 3.95 5.24 -3.86
C VAL A 71 5.46 5.56 -3.91
N SER A 72 6.00 6.27 -2.92
CA SER A 72 7.45 6.50 -2.82
C SER A 72 8.20 5.17 -2.66
N TYR A 73 7.67 4.27 -1.84
CA TYR A 73 8.27 2.96 -1.62
C TYR A 73 8.25 2.11 -2.88
N GLU A 74 7.14 2.10 -3.63
CA GLU A 74 7.07 1.45 -4.94
C GLU A 74 8.19 1.92 -5.88
N LYS A 75 8.36 3.24 -6.02
CA LYS A 75 9.37 3.82 -6.92
C LYS A 75 10.79 3.42 -6.50
N LYS A 76 11.08 3.47 -5.20
CA LYS A 76 12.38 3.10 -4.65
C LYS A 76 12.67 1.61 -4.80
N GLU A 77 11.69 0.74 -4.63
CA GLU A 77 11.88 -0.70 -4.86
C GLU A 77 12.29 -0.92 -6.32
N ARG A 78 11.52 -0.37 -7.26
CA ARG A 78 11.79 -0.53 -8.70
C ARG A 78 13.12 0.06 -9.15
N SER A 79 13.61 1.11 -8.50
CA SER A 79 14.94 1.67 -8.72
C SER A 79 16.07 0.85 -8.08
N GLY A 80 15.74 -0.17 -7.27
CA GLY A 80 16.70 -0.96 -6.50
C GLY A 80 17.23 -0.28 -5.22
N GLU A 81 16.66 0.88 -4.86
CA GLU A 81 17.08 1.73 -3.73
C GLU A 81 16.62 1.18 -2.37
N PHE A 82 15.75 0.16 -2.35
CA PHE A 82 15.27 -0.47 -1.12
C PHE A 82 16.36 -1.13 -0.28
N LYS A 83 17.47 -1.54 -0.92
CA LYS A 83 18.62 -2.17 -0.25
C LYS A 83 19.36 -1.24 0.71
N ASP A 84 19.18 0.07 0.58
CA ASP A 84 19.87 1.08 1.38
C ASP A 84 19.10 1.47 2.65
N TYR A 85 17.82 1.09 2.76
CA TYR A 85 17.00 1.39 3.93
C TYR A 85 17.26 0.41 5.06
N SER A 86 17.84 0.87 6.16
CA SER A 86 17.97 0.07 7.39
C SER A 86 16.60 -0.26 7.99
N GLU A 87 16.52 -1.36 8.75
CA GLU A 87 15.30 -1.78 9.46
C GLU A 87 15.00 -0.73 10.55
N GLY A 88 14.15 0.25 10.25
CA GLY A 88 13.99 1.41 11.14
C GLY A 88 13.84 2.77 10.46
N ASP A 89 13.53 2.84 9.16
CA ASP A 89 13.30 4.09 8.39
C ASP A 89 11.89 4.20 7.77
N PHE A 90 10.90 3.58 8.41
CA PHE A 90 9.46 3.79 8.20
C PHE A 90 8.97 5.10 8.84
N GLU A 91 8.98 6.20 8.08
CA GLU A 91 8.33 7.47 8.48
C GLU A 91 6.81 7.41 8.30
#